data_AF-A0A0G0N9B2-F1
#
_entry.id   AF-A0A0G0N9B2-F1
#
_cell.length_a   1.000
_cell.length_b   1.000
_cell.length_c   1.000
_cell.angle_alpha   90.00
_cell.angle_beta   90.00
_cell.angle_gamma   90.00
#
_symmetry.space_group_name_H-M   'P 1'
#
loop_
_entity.id
_entity.type
_entity.pdbx_description
1 polymer ?
#
loop_
_entity_poly.entity_id
_entity_poly.type
_entity_poly.pdbx_seq_one_letter_code
_entity_poly.pdbx_strand_id
1 'polypeptide(L)'
;MHVFAHPLTQCLVCAVGFGIWPILRQYYGLPVGLAMSIMSVVQFFVVLGFSNFSPAPSVQGTVLFVLFGAIPSGVAIFCYGLLLDQGKGVVTTWLPVMAVMVPIVMVIGGVLLLGETMTMQKIIGVGVACYSIYLLSTSP
;
A
#
# COMPACT_ATOMS: atom_id res chain seq x y z
N MET A 1 -7.35 -5.60 23.95
CA MET A 1 -7.34 -5.96 22.51
C MET A 1 -8.60 -5.55 21.74
N HIS A 2 -9.67 -5.05 22.37
CA HIS A 2 -10.93 -4.70 21.68
C HIS A 2 -10.85 -3.54 20.67
N VAL A 3 -9.93 -2.58 20.83
CA VAL A 3 -9.84 -1.40 19.94
C VAL A 3 -9.36 -1.75 18.53
N PHE A 4 -8.48 -2.75 18.38
CA PHE A 4 -7.97 -3.23 17.08
C PHE A 4 -8.85 -4.31 16.43
N ALA A 5 -9.97 -4.69 17.05
CA ALA A 5 -10.88 -5.68 16.49
C ALA A 5 -11.76 -5.10 15.37
N HIS A 6 -12.00 -3.79 15.38
CA HIS A 6 -12.86 -3.15 14.39
C HIS A 6 -12.07 -2.81 13.10
N PRO A 7 -12.53 -3.24 11.90
CA PRO A 7 -11.81 -3.02 10.64
C PRO A 7 -11.50 -1.55 10.36
N LEU A 8 -12.42 -0.62 10.68
CA LEU A 8 -12.18 0.81 10.50
C LEU A 8 -11.00 1.33 11.34
N THR A 9 -10.82 0.82 12.57
CA THR A 9 -9.67 1.20 13.40
C THR A 9 -8.38 0.70 12.78
N GLN A 10 -8.38 -0.51 12.21
CA GLN A 10 -7.24 -1.07 11.50
C GLN A 10 -6.90 -0.22 10.26
N CYS A 11 -7.90 0.17 9.47
CA CYS A 11 -7.72 1.07 8.33
C CYS A 11 -7.10 2.41 8.75
N LEU A 12 -7.59 3.02 9.83
CA LEU A 12 -7.05 4.29 10.34
C LEU A 12 -5.59 4.16 10.76
N VAL A 13 -5.26 3.11 11.51
CA VAL A 13 -3.89 2.85 11.98
C VAL A 13 -2.96 2.59 10.79
N CYS A 14 -3.40 1.81 9.80
CA CYS A 14 -2.66 1.59 8.56
C CYS A 14 -2.44 2.91 7.80
N ALA A 15 -3.48 3.73 7.63
CA ALA A 15 -3.38 5.00 6.92
C ALA A 15 -2.37 5.95 7.56
N VAL A 16 -2.39 6.08 8.90
CA VAL A 16 -1.42 6.90 9.64
C VAL A 16 -0.02 6.31 9.52
N GLY A 17 0.14 5.00 9.74
CA GLY A 17 1.44 4.33 9.69
C GLY A 17 2.12 4.40 8.32
N PHE A 18 1.38 4.14 7.24
CA PHE A 18 1.90 4.22 5.88
C PHE A 18 2.05 5.67 5.38
N GLY A 19 1.22 6.60 5.85
CA GLY A 19 1.24 7.99 5.40
C GLY A 19 2.34 8.84 6.04
N ILE A 20 2.76 8.54 7.27
CA ILE A 20 3.67 9.45 8.01
C ILE A 20 5.14 9.32 7.60
N TRP A 21 5.59 8.12 7.23
CA TRP A 21 7.02 7.87 7.03
C TRP A 21 7.64 8.63 5.84
N PRO A 22 6.97 8.86 4.68
CA PRO A 22 7.54 9.63 3.58
C PRO A 22 7.71 11.10 3.98
N ILE A 23 6.80 11.62 4.81
CA ILE A 23 6.86 12.98 5.38
C ILE A 23 8.09 13.09 6.27
N LEU A 24 8.27 12.15 7.21
CA LEU A 24 9.43 12.15 8.11
C LEU A 24 10.75 11.98 7.34
N ARG A 25 10.78 11.09 6.34
CA ARG A 25 11.96 10.93 5.46
C ARG A 25 12.34 12.24 4.82
N GLN A 26 11.37 12.95 4.24
CA GLN A 26 11.63 14.23 3.56
C GLN A 26 12.03 15.32 4.56
N TYR A 27 11.37 15.37 5.71
CA TYR A 27 11.65 16.33 6.79
C TYR A 27 13.08 16.20 7.34
N TYR A 28 13.53 14.96 7.58
CA TYR A 28 14.88 14.68 8.10
C TYR A 28 15.94 14.49 7.00
N GLY A 29 15.57 14.60 5.71
CA GLY A 29 16.51 14.44 4.59
C GLY A 29 17.14 13.05 4.49
N LEU A 30 16.45 11.99 4.92
CA LEU A 30 17.01 10.64 4.93
C LEU A 30 17.12 10.08 3.49
N PRO A 31 18.21 9.39 3.11
CA PRO A 31 18.27 8.65 1.85
C PRO A 31 17.15 7.60 1.78
N VAL A 32 16.50 7.43 0.62
CA VAL A 32 15.38 6.48 0.46
C VAL A 32 15.81 5.06 0.82
N GLY A 33 16.98 4.62 0.35
CA GLY A 33 17.50 3.29 0.66
C GLY A 33 17.72 3.06 2.16
N LEU A 34 18.12 4.09 2.91
CA LEU A 34 18.29 4.00 4.37
C LEU A 34 16.92 3.90 5.06
N ALA A 35 15.97 4.76 4.70
CA ALA A 35 14.62 4.75 5.27
C ALA A 35 13.91 3.41 5.03
N MET A 36 13.96 2.89 3.79
CA MET A 36 13.39 1.59 3.44
C MET A 36 14.07 0.45 4.20
N SER A 37 15.41 0.45 4.31
CA SER A 37 16.15 -0.57 5.07
C SER A 37 15.70 -0.63 6.54
N ILE A 38 15.57 0.52 7.20
CA ILE A 38 15.10 0.59 8.59
C ILE A 38 13.69 0.00 8.70
N MET A 39 12.79 0.38 7.80
CA MET A 39 11.41 -0.15 7.79
C MET A 39 11.37 -1.65 7.55
N SER A 40 12.16 -2.19 6.63
CA SER A 40 12.22 -3.62 6.35
C SER A 40 12.69 -4.44 7.56
N VAL A 41 13.65 -3.92 8.34
CA VAL A 41 14.09 -4.57 9.59
C VAL A 41 12.95 -4.62 10.61
N VAL A 42 12.24 -3.50 10.82
CA VAL A 42 11.10 -3.47 11.74
C VAL A 42 9.99 -4.41 11.28
N GLN A 43 9.66 -4.40 9.98
CA GLN A 43 8.67 -5.30 9.40
C GLN A 43 9.05 -6.78 9.56
N PHE A 44 10.33 -7.14 9.38
CA PHE A 44 10.80 -8.50 9.57
C PHE A 44 10.48 -9.03 10.97
N PHE A 45 10.75 -8.25 12.02
CA PHE A 45 10.42 -8.65 13.39
C PHE A 45 8.91 -8.76 13.63
N VAL A 46 8.12 -7.85 13.04
CA VAL A 46 6.65 -7.91 13.11
C VAL A 46 6.13 -9.19 12.45
N VAL A 47 6.65 -9.55 11.27
CA VAL A 47 6.25 -10.76 10.52
C VAL A 47 6.63 -12.04 11.28
N LEU A 48 7.80 -12.09 11.92
CA LEU A 48 8.17 -13.22 12.79
C LEU A 48 7.16 -13.43 13.94
N GLY A 49 6.55 -12.34 14.43
CA GLY A 49 5.44 -12.43 15.38
C GLY A 49 4.26 -13.21 14.80
N PHE A 50 3.84 -12.89 13.57
CA PHE A 50 2.68 -13.53 12.90
C PHE A 50 2.93 -14.97 12.46
N SER A 51 4.17 -15.34 12.12
CA SER A 51 4.49 -16.72 11.69
C SER A 51 4.27 -17.77 12.78
N ASN A 52 4.20 -17.35 14.05
CA ASN A 52 3.87 -18.24 15.17
C ASN A 52 2.36 -18.55 15.31
N PHE A 53 1.50 -17.83 14.57
CA PHE A 53 0.04 -17.94 14.68
C PHE A 53 -0.66 -18.36 13.39
N SER A 54 0.11 -18.61 12.32
CA SER A 54 -0.44 -18.89 10.98
C SER A 54 -0.24 -20.36 10.59
N PRO A 55 -1.23 -21.01 9.98
CA PRO A 55 -1.06 -22.36 9.43
C PRO A 55 -0.01 -22.37 8.31
N ALA A 56 0.67 -23.51 8.15
CA ALA A 56 1.68 -23.67 7.10
C ALA A 56 1.05 -23.49 5.71
N PRO A 57 1.67 -22.69 4.81
CA PRO A 57 1.13 -22.45 3.48
C PRO A 57 1.32 -23.68 2.56
N SER A 58 0.50 -23.78 1.51
CA SER A 58 0.74 -24.76 0.45
C SER A 58 1.93 -24.34 -0.42
N VAL A 59 2.66 -25.33 -0.98
CA VAL A 59 3.79 -25.07 -1.88
C VAL A 59 3.34 -24.27 -3.11
N GLN A 60 2.24 -24.69 -3.75
CA GLN A 60 1.69 -24.02 -4.92
C GLN A 60 1.29 -22.57 -4.60
N GLY A 61 0.59 -22.34 -3.48
CA GLY A 61 0.20 -20.99 -3.06
C GLY A 61 1.41 -20.10 -2.80
N THR A 62 2.45 -20.66 -2.18
CA THR A 62 3.71 -19.95 -1.93
C THR A 62 4.40 -19.54 -3.25
N VAL A 63 4.51 -20.47 -4.21
CA VAL A 63 5.13 -20.18 -5.51
C VAL A 63 4.36 -19.10 -6.28
N LEU A 64 3.03 -19.22 -6.35
CA LEU A 64 2.21 -18.21 -7.03
C LEU A 64 2.29 -16.84 -6.33
N PHE A 65 2.31 -16.82 -5.00
CA PHE A 65 2.50 -15.59 -4.25
C PHE A 65 3.87 -14.95 -4.51
N VAL A 66 4.94 -15.74 -4.63
CA VAL A 66 6.25 -15.20 -4.99
C VAL A 66 6.21 -14.56 -6.37
N LEU A 67 5.67 -15.26 -7.37
CA LEU A 67 5.68 -14.82 -8.77
C LEU A 67 4.77 -13.61 -9.04
N PHE A 68 3.56 -13.61 -8.46
CA PHE A 68 2.53 -12.62 -8.78
C PHE A 68 2.22 -11.65 -7.64
N GLY A 69 2.73 -11.91 -6.44
CA GLY A 69 2.63 -11.01 -5.28
C GLY A 69 3.98 -10.34 -4.96
N ALA A 70 4.97 -11.13 -4.56
CA ALA A 70 6.23 -10.62 -4.04
C ALA A 70 7.09 -9.92 -5.09
N ILE A 71 7.28 -10.53 -6.28
CA ILE A 71 8.07 -9.91 -7.36
C ILE A 71 7.44 -8.58 -7.83
N PRO A 72 6.15 -8.52 -8.18
CA PRO A 72 5.50 -7.25 -8.53
C PRO A 72 5.57 -6.21 -7.39
N SER A 73 5.44 -6.64 -6.14
CA SER A 73 5.60 -5.75 -4.99
C SER A 73 7.02 -5.19 -4.89
N GLY A 74 8.05 -5.99 -5.20
CA GLY A 74 9.44 -5.53 -5.27
C GLY A 74 9.65 -4.47 -6.35
N VAL A 75 9.08 -4.67 -7.56
CA VAL A 75 9.09 -3.66 -8.63
C VAL A 75 8.34 -2.40 -8.20
N ALA A 76 7.19 -2.55 -7.54
CA ALA A 76 6.42 -1.42 -7.02
C ALA A 76 7.20 -0.61 -5.97
N ILE A 77 7.91 -1.27 -5.05
CA ILE A 77 8.78 -0.62 -4.05
C ILE A 77 9.92 0.13 -4.75
N PHE A 78 10.52 -0.45 -5.79
CA PHE A 78 11.55 0.23 -6.58
C PHE A 78 11.01 1.50 -7.25
N CYS A 79 9.87 1.41 -7.95
CA CYS A 79 9.20 2.56 -8.57
C CYS A 79 8.79 3.60 -7.53
N TYR A 80 8.31 3.18 -6.36
CA TYR A 80 7.97 4.06 -5.25
C TYR A 80 9.20 4.80 -4.73
N GLY A 81 10.35 4.11 -4.62
CA GLY A 81 11.62 4.73 -4.25
C GLY A 81 12.06 5.78 -5.26
N LEU A 82 11.99 5.46 -6.56
CA LEU A 82 12.28 6.43 -7.63
C LEU A 82 11.36 7.65 -7.56
N LEU A 83 10.08 7.44 -7.25
CA LEU A 83 9.11 8.53 -7.10
C LEU A 83 9.52 9.45 -5.94
N LEU A 84 9.89 8.90 -4.78
CA LEU A 84 10.34 9.68 -3.62
C LEU A 84 11.60 10.52 -3.88
N ASP A 85 12.45 10.12 -4.82
CA ASP A 85 13.67 10.85 -5.16
C ASP A 85 13.43 11.98 -6.18
N GLN A 86 12.22 12.12 -6.73
CA GLN A 86 11.86 13.26 -7.60
C GLN A 86 11.74 14.61 -6.85
N GLY A 87 11.77 14.60 -5.51
CA GLY A 87 11.90 15.82 -4.70
C GLY A 87 10.58 16.48 -4.29
N LYS A 88 10.50 17.81 -4.41
CA LYS A 88 9.40 18.61 -3.84
C LYS A 88 8.06 18.30 -4.53
N GLY A 89 6.98 18.30 -3.76
CA GLY A 89 5.62 18.04 -4.27
C GLY A 89 5.26 16.56 -4.40
N VAL A 90 6.23 15.64 -4.41
CA VAL A 90 5.97 14.19 -4.51
C VAL A 90 5.06 13.69 -3.40
N VAL A 91 5.37 14.02 -2.15
CA VAL A 91 4.65 13.52 -0.97
C VAL A 91 3.21 14.03 -0.90
N THR A 92 2.94 15.22 -1.44
CA THR A 92 1.62 15.87 -1.39
C THR A 92 0.78 15.67 -2.65
N THR A 93 1.39 15.28 -3.75
CA THR A 93 0.73 15.17 -5.06
C THR A 93 0.75 13.71 -5.55
N TRP A 94 1.93 13.17 -5.82
CA TRP A 94 2.06 11.87 -6.49
C TRP A 94 1.88 10.66 -5.56
N LEU A 95 2.27 10.76 -4.29
CA LEU A 95 2.00 9.68 -3.33
C LEU A 95 0.49 9.53 -3.06
N PRO A 96 -0.29 10.60 -2.84
CA PRO A 96 -1.74 10.50 -2.76
C PRO A 96 -2.38 9.94 -4.03
N VAL A 97 -1.94 10.38 -5.22
CA VAL A 97 -2.43 9.82 -6.50
C VAL A 97 -2.22 8.31 -6.56
N MET A 98 -1.01 7.83 -6.26
CA MET A 98 -0.70 6.40 -6.21
C MET A 98 -1.57 5.68 -5.18
N ALA A 99 -1.72 6.25 -3.98
CA ALA A 99 -2.54 5.65 -2.91
C ALA A 99 -4.02 5.51 -3.30
N VAL A 100 -4.56 6.40 -4.15
CA VAL A 100 -5.92 6.30 -4.69
C VAL A 100 -6.03 5.29 -5.83
N MET A 101 -4.95 5.03 -6.57
CA MET A 101 -4.94 3.99 -7.60
C MET A 101 -4.99 2.58 -7.01
N VAL A 102 -4.40 2.35 -5.84
CA VAL A 102 -4.38 1.05 -5.14
C VAL A 102 -5.79 0.45 -4.96
N PRO A 103 -6.78 1.14 -4.35
CA PRO A 103 -8.11 0.57 -4.18
C PRO A 103 -8.83 0.26 -5.50
N ILE A 104 -8.54 0.99 -6.59
CA ILE A 104 -9.08 0.66 -7.92
C ILE A 104 -8.59 -0.71 -8.37
N VAL A 105 -7.27 -0.95 -8.26
CA VAL A 105 -6.66 -2.25 -8.59
C VAL A 105 -7.22 -3.36 -7.70
N MET A 106 -7.38 -3.10 -6.38
CA MET A 106 -7.93 -4.08 -5.44
C MET A 106 -9.39 -4.42 -5.74
N VAL A 107 -10.24 -3.44 -6.04
CA VAL A 107 -11.66 -3.66 -6.35
C VAL A 107 -11.80 -4.44 -7.66
N ILE A 108 -11.08 -4.06 -8.71
CA ILE A 108 -11.13 -4.76 -10.00
C ILE A 108 -10.55 -6.17 -9.85
N GLY A 109 -9.39 -6.31 -9.20
CA GLY A 109 -8.74 -7.60 -8.95
C GLY A 109 -9.60 -8.54 -8.10
N GLY A 110 -10.25 -8.04 -7.05
CA GLY A 110 -11.17 -8.81 -6.21
C GLY A 110 -12.38 -9.33 -6.99
N VAL A 111 -12.95 -8.52 -7.88
CA VAL A 111 -14.05 -8.96 -8.75
C VAL A 111 -13.58 -10.04 -9.74
N LEU A 112 -12.42 -9.84 -10.38
CA LEU A 112 -11.94 -10.74 -11.44
C LEU A 112 -11.35 -12.06 -10.91
N LEU A 113 -10.61 -12.01 -9.80
CA LEU A 113 -9.81 -13.13 -9.31
C LEU A 113 -10.44 -13.83 -8.11
N LEU A 114 -11.17 -13.11 -7.28
CA LEU A 114 -11.83 -13.66 -6.07
C LEU A 114 -13.33 -13.90 -6.28
N GLY A 115 -13.87 -13.52 -7.44
CA GLY A 115 -15.30 -13.69 -7.76
C GLY A 115 -16.22 -12.78 -6.95
N GLU A 116 -15.71 -11.69 -6.39
CA GLU A 116 -16.53 -10.75 -5.61
C GLU A 116 -17.56 -10.04 -6.50
N THR A 117 -18.73 -9.72 -5.93
CA THR A 117 -19.76 -8.96 -6.65
C THR A 117 -19.34 -7.51 -6.83
N MET A 118 -19.47 -7.01 -8.06
CA MET A 118 -19.35 -5.59 -8.39
C MET A 118 -20.68 -4.88 -8.08
N THR A 119 -20.77 -4.26 -6.91
CA THR A 119 -21.96 -3.50 -6.49
C THR A 119 -21.95 -2.07 -7.03
N MET A 120 -23.11 -1.42 -7.10
CA MET A 120 -23.19 0.00 -7.50
C MET A 120 -22.37 0.91 -6.59
N GLN A 121 -22.27 0.59 -5.29
CA GLN A 121 -21.43 1.35 -4.37
C GLN A 121 -19.94 1.24 -4.72
N LYS A 122 -19.46 0.04 -5.11
CA LYS A 122 -18.07 -0.13 -5.58
C LYS A 122 -17.81 0.64 -6.87
N ILE A 123 -18.76 0.64 -7.81
CA ILE A 123 -18.66 1.40 -9.07
C ILE A 123 -18.58 2.91 -8.80
N ILE A 124 -19.48 3.44 -7.98
CA ILE A 124 -19.46 4.85 -7.58
C ILE A 124 -18.14 5.18 -6.87
N GLY A 125 -17.69 4.32 -5.96
CA GLY A 125 -16.42 4.49 -5.25
C GLY A 125 -15.22 4.57 -6.20
N VAL A 126 -15.14 3.70 -7.22
CA VAL A 126 -14.10 3.76 -8.25
C VAL A 126 -14.20 5.06 -9.07
N GLY A 127 -15.41 5.49 -9.43
CA GLY A 127 -15.61 6.77 -10.13
C GLY A 127 -15.12 7.97 -9.32
N VAL A 128 -15.42 8.01 -8.03
CA VAL A 128 -14.94 9.06 -7.10
C VAL A 128 -13.42 8.98 -6.91
N ALA A 129 -12.84 7.78 -6.88
CA ALA A 129 -11.38 7.59 -6.84
C ALA A 129 -10.71 8.16 -8.10
N CYS A 130 -11.24 7.88 -9.30
CA CYS A 130 -10.75 8.47 -10.54
C CYS A 130 -10.83 10.00 -10.55
N TYR A 131 -11.94 10.57 -10.05
CA TYR A 131 -12.08 12.02 -9.91
C TYR A 131 -11.08 12.60 -8.90
N SER A 132 -10.81 11.90 -7.81
CA SER A 132 -9.81 12.29 -6.81
C SER A 132 -8.40 12.28 -7.40
N ILE A 133 -8.06 11.28 -8.23
CA ILE A 133 -6.80 11.24 -9.00
C ILE A 133 -6.69 12.48 -9.89
N TYR A 134 -7.76 12.83 -10.61
CA TYR A 134 -7.78 14.03 -11.46
C TYR A 134 -7.50 15.31 -10.65
N LEU A 135 -8.19 15.53 -9.52
CA LEU A 135 -8.01 16.71 -8.68
C LEU A 135 -6.60 16.79 -8.07
N LEU A 136 -6.07 15.66 -7.58
CA LEU A 136 -4.76 15.60 -6.95
C LEU A 136 -3.62 15.74 -7.96
N SER A 137 -3.77 15.26 -9.19
CA SER A 137 -2.73 15.32 -10.23
C SER A 137 -2.71 16.62 -11.04
N THR A 138 -3.75 17.45 -10.94
CA THR A 138 -3.86 18.74 -11.65
C THR A 138 -3.53 19.95 -10.78
N SER A 139 -3.18 19.75 -9.51
CA SER A 139 -2.73 20.81 -8.63
C SER A 139 -1.30 21.25 -9.00
N PRO A 140 -1.02 22.57 -9.12
CA PRO A 140 0.27 23.11 -9.55
C PRO A 140 1.43 22.83 -8.58
#